data_AF-Q6DJA1-F1
#
_entry.id   AF-Q6DJA1-F1
#
_cell.length_a   1.000
_cell.length_b   1.000
_cell.length_c   1.000
_cell.angle_alpha   90.00
_cell.angle_beta   90.00
_cell.angle_gamma   90.00
#
_symmetry.space_group_name_H-M   'P 1'
#
loop_
_entity.id
_entity.type
_entity.pdbx_description
1 polymer ?
#
loop_
_entity_poly.entity_id
_entity_poly.type
_entity_poly.pdbx_seq_one_letter_code
_entity_poly.pdbx_strand_id
1 'polypeptide(L)'
;MAILGARMSSLMFRRQMASEAHEEGAKAARTWKILSFTVALPGVAVCMLNAWLKKQHHPHERPKFVAYDHLRIRTKRFPWGDGNHSFFHNPHANPLPAGYEEPRH
;
A
#
# COMPACT_ATOMS: atom_id res chain seq x y z
N MET A 1 23.56 -52.60 -30.29
CA MET A 1 22.64 -51.67 -30.96
C MET A 1 21.46 -51.31 -30.02
N ALA A 2 21.67 -50.59 -28.90
CA ALA A 2 20.57 -50.26 -27.97
C ALA A 2 20.72 -48.96 -27.15
N ILE A 3 21.72 -48.11 -27.42
CA ILE A 3 21.98 -46.91 -26.58
C ILE A 3 21.43 -45.61 -27.20
N LEU A 4 21.01 -45.63 -28.48
CA LEU A 4 20.60 -44.40 -29.20
C LEU A 4 19.13 -44.00 -28.97
N GLY A 5 18.24 -44.92 -28.56
CA GLY A 5 16.80 -44.66 -28.41
C GLY A 5 16.40 -43.83 -27.18
N ALA A 6 17.12 -43.96 -26.07
CA ALA A 6 16.75 -43.33 -24.80
C ALA A 6 16.94 -41.81 -24.77
N ARG A 7 17.97 -41.29 -25.47
CA ARG A 7 18.25 -39.84 -25.51
C ARG A 7 17.23 -39.06 -26.34
N MET A 8 16.76 -39.63 -27.45
CA MET A 8 15.73 -39.01 -28.30
C MET A 8 14.39 -38.89 -27.55
N SER A 9 14.04 -39.93 -26.77
CA SER A 9 12.85 -39.93 -25.91
C SER A 9 12.91 -38.88 -24.81
N SER A 10 14.08 -38.66 -24.20
CA SER A 10 14.25 -37.65 -23.14
C SER A 10 14.14 -36.21 -23.64
N LEU A 11 14.61 -35.92 -24.86
CA LEU A 11 14.53 -34.59 -25.47
C LEU A 11 13.12 -34.26 -25.93
N MET A 12 12.39 -35.23 -26.48
CA MET A 12 10.98 -35.08 -26.82
C MET A 12 10.11 -34.90 -25.57
N PHE A 13 10.35 -35.70 -24.53
CA PHE A 13 9.67 -35.54 -23.23
C PHE A 13 9.94 -34.17 -22.60
N ARG A 14 11.20 -33.69 -22.60
CA ARG A 14 11.55 -32.34 -22.11
C ARG A 14 10.88 -31.22 -22.90
N ARG A 15 10.78 -31.34 -24.23
CA ARG A 15 10.09 -30.36 -25.08
C ARG A 15 8.59 -30.32 -24.80
N GLN A 16 7.98 -31.49 -24.57
CA GLN A 16 6.56 -31.60 -24.24
C GLN A 16 6.24 -31.00 -22.87
N MET A 17 7.04 -31.30 -21.85
CA MET A 17 6.92 -30.66 -20.53
C MET A 17 7.14 -29.14 -20.59
N ALA A 18 8.07 -28.66 -21.43
CA ALA A 18 8.30 -27.23 -21.60
C ALA A 18 7.12 -26.52 -22.32
N SER A 19 6.48 -27.17 -23.30
CA SER A 19 5.27 -26.63 -23.92
C SER A 19 4.08 -26.61 -22.96
N GLU A 20 3.91 -27.65 -22.15
CA GLU A 20 2.87 -27.72 -21.12
C GLU A 20 3.08 -26.63 -20.05
N ALA A 21 4.32 -26.46 -19.57
CA ALA A 21 4.67 -25.39 -18.63
C ALA A 21 4.44 -23.99 -19.20
N HIS A 22 4.71 -23.78 -20.50
CA HIS A 22 4.42 -22.51 -21.17
C HIS A 22 2.92 -22.26 -21.31
N GLU A 23 2.13 -23.30 -21.59
CA GLU A 23 0.67 -23.22 -21.68
C GLU A 23 0.03 -22.96 -20.30
N GLU A 24 0.51 -23.63 -19.25
CA GLU A 24 0.11 -23.37 -17.86
C GLU A 24 0.48 -21.95 -17.42
N GLY A 25 1.68 -21.47 -17.77
CA GLY A 25 2.10 -20.09 -17.53
C GLY A 25 1.20 -19.07 -18.23
N ALA A 26 0.81 -19.33 -19.48
CA ALA A 26 -0.09 -18.47 -20.23
C ALA A 26 -1.52 -18.46 -19.64
N LYS A 27 -2.02 -19.63 -19.19
CA LYS A 27 -3.31 -19.76 -18.49
C LYS A 27 -3.29 -19.05 -17.14
N ALA A 28 -2.21 -19.16 -16.38
CA ALA A 28 -2.01 -18.46 -15.12
C ALA A 28 -2.00 -16.94 -15.34
N ALA A 29 -1.21 -16.45 -16.31
CA ALA A 29 -1.17 -15.03 -16.64
C ALA A 29 -2.54 -14.47 -17.05
N ARG A 30 -3.30 -15.22 -17.86
CA ARG A 30 -4.68 -14.86 -18.20
C ARG A 30 -5.60 -14.81 -16.98
N THR A 31 -5.48 -15.78 -16.08
CA THR A 31 -6.27 -15.83 -14.83
C THR A 31 -5.98 -14.62 -13.95
N TRP A 32 -4.70 -14.28 -13.71
CA TRP A 32 -4.32 -13.10 -12.95
C TRP A 32 -4.75 -11.80 -13.60
N LYS A 33 -4.69 -11.71 -14.93
CA LYS A 33 -5.20 -10.56 -15.67
C LYS A 33 -6.70 -10.38 -15.43
N ILE A 34 -7.48 -11.45 -15.57
CA ILE A 34 -8.93 -11.41 -15.33
C ILE A 34 -9.20 -10.98 -13.89
N LEU A 35 -8.63 -11.67 -12.89
CA LEU A 35 -8.81 -11.33 -11.48
C LEU A 35 -8.42 -9.89 -11.15
N SER A 36 -7.35 -9.36 -11.75
CA SER A 36 -6.95 -7.97 -11.53
C SER A 36 -8.02 -6.99 -12.01
N PHE A 37 -8.58 -7.21 -13.21
CA PHE A 37 -9.57 -6.31 -13.80
C PHE A 37 -10.98 -6.51 -13.26
N THR A 38 -11.36 -7.72 -12.87
CA THR A 38 -12.73 -8.04 -12.45
C THR A 38 -12.92 -8.09 -10.95
N VAL A 39 -11.84 -8.25 -10.17
CA VAL A 39 -11.90 -8.34 -8.71
C VAL A 39 -11.08 -7.25 -8.04
N ALA A 40 -9.78 -7.18 -8.31
CA ALA A 40 -8.89 -6.28 -7.58
C ALA A 40 -9.22 -4.81 -7.83
N LEU A 41 -9.28 -4.37 -9.09
CA LEU A 41 -9.59 -2.98 -9.43
C LEU A 41 -11.00 -2.56 -8.97
N PRO A 42 -12.08 -3.35 -9.20
CA PRO A 42 -13.39 -3.04 -8.62
C PRO A 42 -13.38 -3.00 -7.09
N GLY A 43 -12.67 -3.92 -6.43
CA GLY A 43 -12.54 -3.93 -4.98
C GLY A 43 -11.86 -2.66 -4.44
N VAL A 44 -10.76 -2.23 -5.06
CA VAL A 44 -10.10 -0.96 -4.72
C VAL A 44 -11.02 0.22 -4.97
N ALA A 45 -11.77 0.23 -6.08
CA ALA A 45 -12.72 1.31 -6.38
C ALA A 45 -13.81 1.44 -5.31
N VAL A 46 -14.37 0.32 -4.84
CA VAL A 46 -15.37 0.31 -3.75
C VAL A 46 -14.77 0.83 -2.45
N CYS A 47 -13.57 0.36 -2.08
CA CYS A 47 -12.87 0.85 -0.88
C CYS A 47 -12.56 2.35 -0.96
N MET A 48 -12.10 2.82 -2.12
CA MET A 48 -11.82 4.23 -2.37
C MET A 48 -13.08 5.08 -2.24
N LEU A 49 -14.20 4.63 -2.85
CA LEU A 49 -15.49 5.31 -2.73
C LEU A 49 -15.96 5.36 -1.27
N ASN A 50 -15.82 4.26 -0.51
CA ASN A 50 -16.16 4.24 0.91
C ASN A 50 -15.35 5.27 1.72
N ALA A 51 -14.04 5.29 1.54
CA ALA A 51 -13.16 6.24 2.23
C ALA A 51 -13.48 7.68 1.84
N TRP A 52 -13.74 7.94 0.56
CA TRP A 52 -14.11 9.26 0.06
C TRP A 52 -15.44 9.75 0.62
N LEU A 53 -16.48 8.91 0.61
CA LEU A 53 -17.79 9.24 1.21
C LEU A 53 -17.68 9.47 2.71
N LYS A 54 -16.89 8.66 3.43
CA LYS A 54 -16.65 8.86 4.88
C LYS A 54 -15.97 10.21 5.14
N LYS A 55 -14.97 10.58 4.34
CA LYS A 55 -14.30 11.88 4.44
C LYS A 55 -15.27 13.06 4.22
N GLN A 56 -16.25 12.92 3.33
CA GLN A 56 -17.25 13.98 3.07
C GLN A 56 -18.30 14.10 4.17
N HIS A 57 -18.84 12.96 4.63
CA HIS A 57 -19.95 12.95 5.59
C HIS A 57 -19.49 13.11 7.05
N HIS A 58 -18.22 12.85 7.34
CA HIS A 58 -17.64 13.04 8.68
C HIS A 58 -16.50 14.05 8.61
N PRO A 59 -16.80 15.35 8.49
CA PRO A 59 -15.77 16.37 8.66
C PRO A 59 -15.15 16.17 10.04
N HIS A 60 -13.84 15.91 10.07
CA HIS A 60 -13.12 15.70 11.32
C HIS A 60 -13.03 17.03 12.07
N GLU A 61 -13.92 17.21 13.05
CA GLU A 61 -13.79 18.33 13.99
C GLU A 61 -12.49 18.21 14.77
N ARG A 62 -11.81 19.34 14.93
CA ARG A 62 -10.58 19.41 15.70
C ARG A 62 -10.91 19.14 17.18
N PRO A 63 -10.34 18.10 17.81
CA PRO A 63 -10.64 17.79 19.20
C PRO A 63 -10.12 18.91 20.13
N LYS A 64 -10.72 19.03 21.31
CA LYS A 64 -10.24 19.98 22.33
C LYS A 64 -8.82 19.61 22.76
N PHE A 65 -7.95 20.61 22.88
CA PHE A 65 -6.58 20.38 23.34
C PHE A 65 -6.57 20.02 24.83
N VAL A 66 -5.90 18.92 25.16
CA VAL A 66 -5.55 18.53 26.53
C VAL A 66 -4.06 18.23 26.55
N ALA A 67 -3.33 18.90 27.45
CA ALA A 67 -1.88 18.78 27.62
C ALA A 67 -1.53 17.50 28.39
N TYR A 68 -1.74 16.34 27.78
CA TYR A 68 -1.33 15.07 28.36
C TYR A 68 0.20 14.95 28.40
N ASP A 69 0.77 14.60 29.55
CA ASP A 69 2.22 14.50 29.77
C ASP A 69 2.92 13.46 28.88
N HIS A 70 2.18 12.43 28.46
CA HIS A 70 2.69 11.37 27.59
C HIS A 70 2.59 11.70 26.09
N LEU A 71 1.99 12.84 25.72
CA LEU A 71 1.87 13.29 24.33
C LEU A 71 2.75 14.53 24.09
N ARG A 72 3.09 14.78 22.82
CA ARG A 72 3.92 15.92 22.38
C ARG A 72 5.24 16.05 23.17
N ILE A 73 5.85 14.94 23.53
CA ILE A 73 7.13 14.92 24.25
C ILE A 73 8.21 15.61 23.40
N ARG A 74 9.00 16.46 24.05
CA ARG A 74 10.14 17.20 23.47
C ARG A 74 11.33 17.15 24.44
N THR A 75 12.08 16.05 24.42
CA THR A 75 13.31 15.91 25.22
C THR A 75 14.52 16.61 24.57
N LYS A 76 14.56 16.62 23.23
CA LYS A 76 15.54 17.35 22.42
C LYS A 76 14.81 18.02 21.26
N ARG A 77 15.28 19.21 20.87
CA ARG A 77 14.78 19.92 19.69
C ARG A 77 15.02 19.11 18.41
N PHE A 78 14.08 19.18 17.47
CA PHE A 78 14.28 18.62 16.15
C PHE A 78 15.41 19.35 15.40
N PRO A 79 16.16 18.66 14.51
CA PRO A 79 17.26 19.27 13.76
C PRO A 79 16.80 20.08 12.52
N TRP A 80 15.57 20.59 12.51
CA TRP A 80 15.01 21.40 11.42
C TRP A 80 14.05 22.47 11.97
N GLY A 81 13.76 23.48 11.14
CA GLY A 81 12.81 24.55 11.47
C GLY A 81 13.16 25.23 12.79
N ASP A 82 12.17 25.39 13.67
CA ASP A 82 12.31 25.95 15.02
C ASP A 82 12.66 24.89 16.10
N GLY A 83 12.75 23.62 15.69
CA GLY A 83 13.00 22.49 16.57
C GLY A 83 11.79 22.01 17.37
N ASN A 84 10.59 22.58 17.16
CA ASN A 84 9.38 22.25 17.91
C ASN A 84 8.30 21.57 17.04
N HIS A 85 8.28 21.86 15.75
CA HIS A 85 7.36 21.28 14.78
C HIS A 85 7.86 19.92 14.25
N SER A 86 6.96 18.92 14.24
CA SER A 86 7.26 17.60 13.67
C SER A 86 7.53 17.70 12.16
N PHE A 87 8.20 16.71 11.58
CA PHE A 87 8.56 16.73 10.16
C PHE A 87 7.34 16.89 9.22
N PHE A 88 6.26 16.15 9.47
CA PHE A 88 4.97 16.31 8.78
C PHE A 88 3.97 17.05 9.67
N HIS A 89 4.30 18.30 10.03
CA HIS A 89 3.43 19.12 10.85
C HIS A 89 2.21 19.63 10.07
N ASN A 90 1.02 19.45 10.64
CA ASN A 90 -0.23 20.02 10.14
C ASN A 90 -0.82 20.97 11.21
N PRO A 91 -0.79 22.30 11.03
CA PRO A 91 -1.28 23.27 12.01
C PRO A 91 -2.75 23.05 12.42
N HIS A 92 -3.57 22.47 11.53
CA HIS A 92 -4.98 22.20 11.82
C HIS A 92 -5.16 21.03 12.80
N ALA A 93 -4.35 19.97 12.70
CA ALA A 93 -4.59 18.71 13.39
C ALA A 93 -3.56 18.40 14.49
N ASN A 94 -2.33 18.93 14.37
CA ASN A 94 -1.20 18.61 15.22
C ASN A 94 -0.94 19.78 16.18
N PRO A 95 -1.36 19.72 17.45
CA PRO A 95 -1.03 20.76 18.41
C PRO A 95 0.42 20.64 18.86
N LEU A 96 1.02 21.78 19.18
CA LEU A 96 2.28 21.89 19.89
C LEU A 96 2.09 21.56 21.38
N PRO A 97 3.17 21.43 22.17
CA PRO A 97 3.07 21.23 23.62
C PRO A 97 2.23 22.31 24.33
N ALA A 98 2.18 23.53 23.78
CA ALA A 98 1.41 24.65 24.32
C ALA A 98 -0.05 24.74 23.82
N GLY A 99 -0.44 23.93 22.82
CA GLY A 99 -1.77 23.99 22.22
C GLY A 99 -1.78 23.98 20.70
N TYR A 100 -2.96 24.18 20.11
CA TYR A 100 -3.11 24.37 18.67
C TYR A 100 -2.59 25.73 18.24
N GLU A 101 -2.01 25.79 17.05
CA GLU A 101 -1.72 27.06 16.39
C GLU A 101 -3.02 27.73 15.94
N GLU A 102 -2.98 29.07 15.92
CA GLU A 102 -4.07 29.87 15.37
C GLU A 102 -4.13 29.71 13.84
N PRO A 103 -5.33 29.74 13.23
CA PRO A 103 -5.44 29.76 11.79
C PRO A 103 -4.74 31.01 11.25
N ARG A 104 -3.64 30.83 10.50
CA ARG A 104 -3.07 31.92 9.69
C ARG A 104 -4.15 32.39 8.72
N HIS A 105 -4.56 33.65 8.87
CA HIS A 105 -5.41 34.36 7.91
C HIS A 105 -4.66 34.59 6.59
#